data_AF-A0AA88Y9M2-F1
#
_entry.id   AF-A0AA88Y9M2-F1
#
_cell.length_a   1.000
_cell.length_b   1.000
_cell.length_c   1.000
_cell.angle_alpha   90.00
_cell.angle_beta   90.00
_cell.angle_gamma   90.00
#
_symmetry.space_group_name_H-M   'P 1'
#
loop_
_entity.id
_entity.type
_entity.pdbx_description
1 polymer ?
#
loop_
_entity_poly.entity_id
_entity_poly.type
_entity_poly.pdbx_seq_one_letter_code
_entity_poly.pdbx_strand_id
1 'polypeptide(L)'
;MNKRKQPEHISPIEKSFRRRFRSSSLPDITTMADQSKSPESNITVVTPTQPSGSPTQQTMVPPLDLSAAALPTTHSAPPVVTPVAPVAMEQPSASFIASLVPHLAHALNPYLTSIVQSAVKPLHDHIMQQDKVIMEQKKRIDEQEVTIHDLQRANDDLSSRVEEAECQVEELEQYGRRNSLRFHNITIPSLGCDTDKVIVDLCKDKLGVSITEDDISRSHPIGQPNRQGKVQLIARFRNWKIKNNIYVSKKKLRGSDDKIFITEDLTSYRQSIIRYISAAKRDRKIASYWTNDGRIFVKLSERGSKILIRSVEDLHATLSSQQ
;
A
#
# COMPACT_ATOMS: atom_id res chain seq x y z
N MET A 1 6.59 -15.71 21.32
CA MET A 1 6.35 -14.29 21.66
C MET A 1 6.29 -13.49 20.37
N ASN A 2 5.19 -13.58 19.62
CA ASN A 2 5.05 -12.98 18.29
C ASN A 2 4.54 -11.54 18.40
N LYS A 3 5.40 -10.57 18.07
CA LYS A 3 5.01 -9.16 17.93
C LYS A 3 4.15 -9.01 16.68
N ARG A 4 2.84 -8.80 16.86
CA ARG A 4 1.92 -8.34 15.80
C ARG A 4 2.40 -6.96 15.31
N LYS A 5 2.74 -6.84 14.02
CA LYS A 5 2.90 -5.54 13.36
C LYS A 5 1.55 -4.83 13.37
N GLN A 6 1.51 -3.63 13.93
CA GLN A 6 0.34 -2.74 13.87
C GLN A 6 0.13 -2.27 12.43
N PRO A 7 -1.12 -2.09 11.96
CA PRO A 7 -1.40 -1.58 10.63
C PRO A 7 -1.07 -0.08 10.56
N GLU A 8 -0.50 0.35 9.44
CA GLU A 8 -0.16 1.75 9.21
C GLU A 8 -1.39 2.65 9.26
N HIS A 9 -1.29 3.71 10.06
CA HIS A 9 -2.36 4.66 10.31
C HIS A 9 -2.44 5.69 9.16
N ILE A 10 -3.05 5.29 8.05
CA ILE A 10 -3.37 6.18 6.91
C ILE A 10 -4.27 7.32 7.42
N SER A 11 -3.83 8.57 7.20
CA SER A 11 -4.54 9.74 7.71
C SER A 11 -5.94 9.89 7.05
N PRO A 12 -6.93 10.47 7.75
CA PRO A 12 -8.26 10.71 7.17
C PRO A 12 -8.28 11.53 5.88
N ILE A 13 -7.19 12.23 5.56
CA ILE A 13 -7.07 13.13 4.40
C ILE A 13 -6.69 12.35 3.12
N GLU A 14 -5.83 11.33 3.21
CA GLU A 14 -5.54 10.43 2.07
C GLU A 14 -6.79 9.68 1.60
N LYS A 15 -7.68 9.31 2.52
CA LYS A 15 -8.97 8.68 2.19
C LYS A 15 -9.91 9.63 1.45
N SER A 16 -9.83 10.94 1.74
CA SER A 16 -10.65 11.97 1.09
C SER A 16 -10.17 12.29 -0.33
N PHE A 17 -8.85 12.28 -0.54
CA PHE A 17 -8.26 12.48 -1.87
C PHE A 17 -8.55 11.30 -2.81
N ARG A 18 -8.39 10.05 -2.32
CA ARG A 18 -8.74 8.84 -3.08
C ARG A 18 -10.23 8.74 -3.44
N ARG A 19 -11.13 9.36 -2.68
CA ARG A 19 -12.57 9.37 -2.98
C ARG A 19 -12.95 10.30 -4.13
N ARG A 20 -12.22 11.40 -4.35
CA ARG A 20 -12.55 12.39 -5.40
C ARG A 20 -12.29 11.90 -6.82
N PHE A 21 -11.41 10.91 -7.00
CA PHE A 21 -11.04 10.40 -8.32
C PHE A 21 -11.72 9.07 -8.69
N ARG A 22 -12.60 8.52 -7.82
CA ARG A 22 -13.37 7.29 -8.10
C ARG A 22 -14.82 7.53 -8.54
N SER A 23 -15.28 8.77 -8.63
CA SER A 23 -16.71 9.06 -8.92
C SER A 23 -17.03 9.45 -10.37
N SER A 24 -16.10 9.32 -11.32
CA SER A 24 -16.43 9.35 -12.74
C SER A 24 -16.76 7.93 -13.20
N SER A 25 -18.04 7.59 -13.18
CA SER A 25 -18.59 6.47 -13.95
C SER A 25 -18.15 6.58 -15.41
N LEU A 26 -17.35 5.62 -15.89
CA LEU A 26 -17.07 5.46 -17.32
C LEU A 26 -18.26 4.73 -17.97
N PRO A 27 -18.76 5.19 -19.13
CA PRO A 27 -19.84 4.48 -19.82
C PRO A 27 -19.33 3.20 -20.50
N ASP A 28 -20.16 2.15 -20.46
CA ASP A 28 -19.93 0.84 -21.08
C ASP A 28 -19.68 0.95 -22.58
N ILE A 29 -18.49 0.52 -23.02
CA ILE A 29 -18.17 0.33 -24.43
C ILE A 29 -18.66 -1.06 -24.81
N THR A 30 -19.94 -1.18 -25.16
CA THR A 30 -20.48 -2.32 -25.91
C THR A 30 -21.58 -1.83 -26.83
N THR A 31 -21.23 -1.04 -27.83
CA THR A 31 -22.03 -0.89 -29.05
C THR A 31 -21.12 -0.36 -30.15
N MET A 32 -21.21 -0.96 -31.35
CA MET A 32 -20.59 -0.53 -32.63
C MET A 32 -19.21 -1.14 -32.95
N ALA A 33 -19.21 -2.38 -33.46
CA ALA A 33 -18.25 -2.82 -34.49
C ALA A 33 -18.82 -4.07 -35.19
N ASP A 34 -19.67 -3.84 -36.19
CA ASP A 34 -20.03 -4.82 -37.21
C ASP A 34 -19.29 -4.45 -38.52
N GLN A 35 -18.96 -5.47 -39.31
CA GLN A 35 -18.31 -5.46 -40.63
C GLN A 35 -16.77 -5.59 -40.70
N SER A 36 -16.26 -6.82 -40.70
CA SER A 36 -15.53 -7.41 -41.85
C SER A 36 -15.09 -8.87 -41.59
N LYS A 37 -15.13 -9.68 -42.64
CA LYS A 37 -15.07 -11.16 -42.71
C LYS A 37 -13.66 -11.77 -42.57
N SER A 38 -13.55 -12.80 -41.70
CA SER A 38 -12.93 -14.17 -41.80
C SER A 38 -11.49 -14.40 -42.35
N PRO A 39 -10.81 -15.56 -42.07
CA PRO A 39 -11.23 -16.75 -41.29
C PRO A 39 -10.25 -17.32 -40.21
N GLU A 40 -10.88 -17.90 -39.19
CA GLU A 40 -10.65 -19.19 -38.50
C GLU A 40 -9.24 -19.68 -38.08
N SER A 41 -9.05 -19.81 -36.76
CA SER A 41 -8.40 -20.97 -36.15
C SER A 41 -9.10 -21.32 -34.82
N ASN A 42 -9.72 -22.51 -34.78
CA ASN A 42 -10.42 -23.11 -33.65
C ASN A 42 -9.52 -23.30 -32.42
N ILE A 43 -9.93 -22.78 -31.25
CA ILE A 43 -9.48 -23.30 -29.95
C ILE A 43 -10.69 -23.41 -29.01
N THR A 44 -11.03 -24.64 -28.68
CA THR A 44 -12.06 -25.04 -27.71
C THR A 44 -11.65 -24.64 -26.29
N VAL A 45 -12.47 -23.81 -25.63
CA VAL A 45 -12.34 -23.48 -24.22
C VAL A 45 -12.98 -24.59 -23.39
N VAL A 46 -12.20 -25.26 -22.55
CA VAL A 46 -12.69 -26.16 -21.49
C VAL A 46 -12.34 -25.55 -20.13
N THR A 47 -13.37 -25.21 -19.38
CA THR A 47 -13.34 -24.75 -17.99
C THR A 47 -12.98 -25.91 -17.04
N PRO A 48 -12.19 -25.70 -15.97
CA PRO A 48 -12.14 -26.65 -14.87
C PRO A 48 -12.82 -26.13 -13.60
N THR A 49 -13.72 -26.97 -13.11
CA THR A 49 -14.44 -26.94 -11.83
C THR A 49 -13.48 -27.17 -10.66
N GLN A 50 -13.69 -26.44 -9.55
CA GLN A 50 -13.01 -26.68 -8.27
C GLN A 50 -13.45 -27.97 -7.57
N PRO A 51 -12.66 -28.46 -6.59
CA PRO A 51 -13.29 -28.80 -5.32
C PRO A 51 -12.57 -28.27 -4.08
N SER A 52 -13.42 -28.07 -3.07
CA SER A 52 -13.26 -27.59 -1.71
C SER A 52 -12.46 -28.52 -0.77
N GLY A 53 -11.77 -27.93 0.21
CA GLY A 53 -11.31 -28.63 1.42
C GLY A 53 -10.51 -27.74 2.37
N SER A 54 -11.11 -27.36 3.50
CA SER A 54 -10.55 -26.52 4.58
C SER A 54 -9.81 -27.38 5.65
N PRO A 55 -9.28 -26.83 6.77
CA PRO A 55 -7.90 -27.06 7.21
C PRO A 55 -7.77 -27.99 8.44
N THR A 56 -6.66 -28.73 8.56
CA THR A 56 -6.34 -29.52 9.76
C THR A 56 -5.11 -28.98 10.49
N GLN A 57 -5.31 -28.77 11.79
CA GLN A 57 -4.37 -28.28 12.78
C GLN A 57 -3.24 -29.27 13.08
N GLN A 58 -2.12 -28.72 13.57
CA GLN A 58 -1.00 -29.42 14.19
C GLN A 58 -1.47 -30.32 15.34
N THR A 59 -0.95 -31.54 15.42
CA THR A 59 -0.93 -32.31 16.67
C THR A 59 0.43 -33.00 16.80
N MET A 60 1.02 -32.85 17.98
CA MET A 60 2.34 -33.31 18.40
C MET A 60 2.41 -34.85 18.41
N VAL A 61 3.56 -35.40 18.01
CA VAL A 61 3.90 -36.83 18.12
C VAL A 61 4.61 -37.07 19.47
N PRO A 62 4.18 -38.00 20.32
CA PRO A 62 5.01 -38.56 21.40
C PRO A 62 5.67 -39.88 20.98
N PRO A 63 6.76 -40.31 21.64
CA PRO A 63 7.48 -41.54 21.29
C PRO A 63 6.78 -42.78 21.87
N LEU A 64 6.69 -43.85 21.08
CA LEU A 64 6.17 -45.15 21.53
C LEU A 64 7.31 -46.03 22.04
N ASP A 65 7.29 -46.24 23.35
CA ASP A 65 7.92 -47.32 24.09
C ASP A 65 6.99 -48.54 24.04
N LEU A 66 7.52 -49.73 23.75
CA LEU A 66 6.76 -50.99 23.76
C LEU A 66 7.52 -52.04 24.58
N SER A 67 7.27 -51.96 25.88
CA SER A 67 7.40 -53.03 26.86
C SER A 67 6.48 -54.22 26.51
N ALA A 68 7.06 -55.41 26.56
CA ALA A 68 6.39 -56.69 26.32
C ALA A 68 5.45 -57.06 27.49
N ALA A 69 4.18 -57.29 27.18
CA ALA A 69 3.19 -57.87 28.09
C ALA A 69 2.94 -59.34 27.72
N ALA A 70 2.95 -60.19 28.74
CA ALA A 70 2.92 -61.65 28.67
C ALA A 70 1.51 -62.26 28.76
N LEU A 71 1.47 -63.59 28.52
CA LEU A 71 0.53 -64.64 28.98
C LEU A 71 -0.66 -65.01 28.04
N PRO A 72 -1.21 -66.26 28.10
CA PRO A 72 -0.94 -67.33 29.09
C PRO A 72 -0.62 -68.73 28.53
N THR A 73 0.06 -69.48 29.40
CA THR A 73 0.28 -70.92 29.44
C THR A 73 -0.98 -71.69 29.88
N THR A 74 -1.28 -72.80 29.22
CA THR A 74 -2.06 -73.90 29.79
C THR A 74 -1.31 -75.22 29.64
N HIS A 75 -1.23 -75.93 30.76
CA HIS A 75 -0.57 -77.21 30.97
C HIS A 75 -1.26 -78.36 30.21
N SER A 76 -0.45 -79.25 29.62
CA SER A 76 -0.71 -80.68 29.66
C SER A 76 0.64 -81.41 29.72
N ALA A 77 0.79 -82.30 30.70
CA ALA A 77 2.01 -83.05 30.96
C ALA A 77 2.20 -84.17 29.92
N PRO A 78 3.41 -84.38 29.36
CA PRO A 78 3.70 -85.57 28.57
C PRO A 78 4.17 -86.75 29.47
N PRO A 79 3.99 -87.99 29.03
CA PRO A 79 4.32 -89.18 29.81
C PRO A 79 5.82 -89.44 29.85
N VAL A 80 6.24 -90.10 30.94
CA VAL A 80 7.59 -90.64 31.15
C VAL A 80 7.90 -91.65 30.03
N VAL A 81 8.87 -91.34 29.19
CA VAL A 81 9.50 -92.28 28.26
C VAL A 81 10.98 -92.39 28.61
N THR A 82 11.41 -93.63 28.78
CA THR A 82 12.75 -94.09 29.19
C THR A 82 13.86 -93.65 28.22
N PRO A 83 15.11 -93.53 28.70
CA PRO A 83 16.21 -92.99 27.91
C PRO A 83 16.68 -94.00 26.85
N VAL A 84 16.48 -93.65 25.59
CA VAL A 84 17.13 -94.30 24.44
C VAL A 84 18.50 -93.65 24.24
N ALA A 85 19.51 -94.48 24.01
CA ALA A 85 20.93 -94.15 23.85
C ALA A 85 21.22 -92.96 22.90
N PRO A 86 22.32 -92.21 23.10
CA PRO A 86 22.61 -91.02 22.32
C PRO A 86 22.97 -91.41 20.89
N VAL A 87 22.04 -91.24 19.96
CA VAL A 87 22.37 -91.18 18.54
C VAL A 87 22.99 -89.82 18.31
N ALA A 88 24.30 -89.80 18.08
CA ALA A 88 25.02 -88.63 17.59
C ALA A 88 24.42 -88.21 16.24
N MET A 89 23.50 -87.25 16.26
CA MET A 89 23.19 -86.46 15.08
C MET A 89 24.41 -85.61 14.78
N GLU A 90 25.20 -86.04 13.79
CA GLU A 90 26.20 -85.18 13.17
C GLU A 90 25.53 -83.85 12.81
N GLN A 91 26.04 -82.76 13.39
CA GLN A 91 25.81 -81.44 12.83
C GLN A 91 26.20 -81.52 11.36
N PRO A 92 25.35 -81.10 10.40
CA PRO A 92 25.71 -81.14 8.99
C PRO A 92 27.06 -80.43 8.86
N SER A 93 28.03 -81.14 8.28
CA SER A 93 29.38 -80.63 8.13
C SER A 93 29.32 -79.24 7.49
N ALA A 94 30.17 -78.32 7.94
CA ALA A 94 30.20 -76.96 7.41
C ALA A 94 30.30 -76.94 5.86
N SER A 95 30.85 -78.00 5.25
CA SER A 95 30.89 -78.20 3.81
C SER A 95 29.52 -78.46 3.15
N PHE A 96 28.59 -79.17 3.81
CA PHE A 96 27.25 -79.40 3.26
C PHE A 96 26.43 -78.10 3.25
N ILE A 97 26.41 -77.37 4.38
CA ILE A 97 25.77 -76.05 4.47
C ILE A 97 26.40 -75.09 3.45
N ALA A 98 27.74 -75.11 3.30
CA ALA A 98 28.44 -74.31 2.29
C ALA A 98 28.09 -74.68 0.84
N SER A 99 27.70 -75.93 0.56
CA SER A 99 27.29 -76.38 -0.78
C SER A 99 25.80 -76.12 -1.08
N LEU A 100 24.94 -76.14 -0.06
CA LEU A 100 23.50 -75.99 -0.20
C LEU A 100 23.08 -74.52 -0.31
N VAL A 101 23.76 -73.63 0.42
CA VAL A 101 23.51 -72.18 0.41
C VAL A 101 23.59 -71.57 -1.00
N PRO A 102 24.61 -71.87 -1.84
CA PRO A 102 24.66 -71.40 -3.22
C PRO A 102 23.51 -71.92 -4.10
N HIS A 103 23.09 -73.17 -3.93
CA HIS A 103 21.99 -73.76 -4.70
C HIS A 103 20.64 -73.15 -4.33
N LEU A 104 20.37 -72.98 -3.04
CA LEU A 104 19.17 -72.28 -2.57
C LEU A 104 19.17 -70.81 -2.99
N ALA A 105 20.31 -70.13 -2.92
CA ALA A 105 20.45 -68.77 -3.42
C ALA A 105 20.17 -68.70 -4.92
N HIS A 106 20.72 -69.62 -5.73
CA HIS A 106 20.48 -69.64 -7.18
C HIS A 106 19.00 -69.90 -7.52
N ALA A 107 18.32 -70.76 -6.76
CA ALA A 107 16.90 -71.06 -6.97
C ALA A 107 15.97 -69.91 -6.55
N LEU A 108 16.28 -69.21 -5.44
CA LEU A 108 15.41 -68.17 -4.87
C LEU A 108 15.70 -66.77 -5.42
N ASN A 109 16.95 -66.47 -5.80
CA ASN A 109 17.34 -65.16 -6.33
C ASN A 109 16.47 -64.65 -7.49
N PRO A 110 16.14 -65.42 -8.55
CA PRO A 110 15.34 -64.89 -9.65
C PRO A 110 13.92 -64.50 -9.21
N TYR A 111 13.32 -65.24 -8.27
CA TYR A 111 12.01 -64.92 -7.71
C TYR A 111 12.06 -63.67 -6.83
N LEU A 112 13.07 -63.55 -5.98
CA LEU A 112 13.32 -62.36 -5.17
C LEU A 112 13.60 -61.13 -6.04
N THR A 113 14.41 -61.26 -7.09
CA THR A 113 14.67 -60.20 -8.07
C THR A 113 13.38 -59.77 -8.77
N SER A 114 12.52 -60.71 -9.17
CA SER A 114 11.23 -60.40 -9.79
C SER A 114 10.28 -59.64 -8.84
N ILE A 115 10.18 -60.04 -7.58
CA ILE A 115 9.34 -59.35 -6.58
C ILE A 115 9.87 -57.95 -6.32
N VAL A 116 11.18 -57.82 -6.08
CA VAL A 116 11.84 -56.53 -5.87
C VAL A 116 11.63 -55.64 -7.09
N GLN A 117 11.82 -56.15 -8.31
CA GLN A 117 11.66 -55.36 -9.52
C GLN A 117 10.21 -54.95 -9.78
N SER A 118 9.24 -55.82 -9.49
CA SER A 118 7.81 -55.49 -9.61
C SER A 118 7.35 -54.42 -8.62
N ALA A 119 7.92 -54.40 -7.40
CA ALA A 119 7.56 -53.43 -6.37
C ALA A 119 8.34 -52.10 -6.48
N VAL A 120 9.65 -52.19 -6.80
CA VAL A 120 10.57 -51.04 -6.80
C VAL A 120 10.52 -50.26 -8.11
N LYS A 121 10.28 -50.90 -9.26
CA LYS A 121 10.24 -50.21 -10.56
C LYS A 121 9.13 -49.14 -10.64
N PRO A 122 7.87 -49.41 -10.26
CA PRO A 122 6.84 -48.38 -10.29
C PRO A 122 7.15 -47.20 -9.37
N LEU A 123 7.78 -47.47 -8.22
CA LEU A 123 8.23 -46.45 -7.28
C LEU A 123 9.35 -45.60 -7.88
N HIS A 124 10.33 -46.22 -8.53
CA HIS A 124 11.41 -45.52 -9.22
C HIS A 124 10.87 -44.64 -10.36
N ASP A 125 9.97 -45.18 -11.19
CA ASP A 125 9.32 -44.44 -12.28
C ASP A 125 8.52 -43.25 -11.73
N HIS A 126 7.85 -43.41 -10.59
CA HIS A 126 7.14 -42.32 -9.90
C HIS A 126 8.10 -41.24 -9.36
N ILE A 127 9.22 -41.63 -8.76
CA ILE A 127 10.25 -40.69 -8.28
C ILE A 127 10.82 -39.88 -9.45
N MET A 128 11.17 -40.53 -10.56
CA MET A 128 11.66 -39.84 -11.76
C MET A 128 10.62 -38.87 -12.33
N GLN A 129 9.35 -39.25 -12.33
CA GLN A 129 8.27 -38.37 -12.76
C GLN A 129 8.08 -37.18 -11.80
N GLN A 130 8.18 -37.40 -10.49
CA GLN A 130 8.12 -36.34 -9.49
C GLN A 130 9.28 -35.36 -9.65
N ASP A 131 10.51 -35.84 -9.86
CA ASP A 131 11.69 -34.99 -10.09
C ASP A 131 11.51 -34.08 -11.31
N LYS A 132 10.92 -34.62 -12.38
CA LYS A 132 10.58 -33.82 -13.58
C LYS A 132 9.60 -32.69 -13.27
N VAL A 133 8.54 -32.97 -12.51
CA VAL A 133 7.55 -31.96 -12.12
C VAL A 133 8.17 -30.91 -11.20
N ILE A 134 9.01 -31.32 -10.25
CA ILE A 134 9.72 -30.41 -9.34
C ILE A 134 10.64 -29.48 -10.13
N MET A 135 11.38 -29.99 -11.11
CA MET A 135 12.23 -29.16 -11.97
C MET A 135 11.42 -28.12 -12.75
N GLU A 136 10.30 -28.50 -13.35
CA GLU A 136 9.43 -27.57 -14.07
C GLU A 136 8.80 -26.52 -13.12
N GLN A 137 8.35 -26.95 -11.94
CA GLN A 137 7.82 -26.04 -10.93
C GLN A 137 8.87 -25.03 -10.45
N LYS A 138 10.11 -25.46 -10.22
CA LYS A 138 11.23 -24.56 -9.87
C LYS A 138 11.46 -23.52 -10.95
N LYS A 139 11.51 -23.94 -12.21
CA LYS A 139 11.66 -23.02 -13.34
C LYS A 139 10.54 -21.97 -13.38
N ARG A 140 9.28 -22.40 -13.18
CA ARG A 140 8.14 -21.48 -13.12
C ARG A 140 8.23 -20.51 -11.94
N ILE A 141 8.73 -20.95 -10.80
CA ILE A 141 8.97 -20.08 -9.63
C ILE A 141 10.02 -19.03 -9.98
N ASP A 142 11.14 -19.42 -10.58
CA ASP A 142 12.21 -18.49 -10.96
C ASP A 142 11.69 -17.43 -11.96
N GLU A 143 10.91 -17.84 -12.97
CA GLU A 143 10.27 -16.94 -13.94
C GLU A 143 9.27 -15.98 -13.27
N GLN A 144 8.49 -16.48 -12.31
CA GLN A 144 7.55 -15.66 -11.54
C GLN A 144 8.28 -14.67 -10.64
N GLU A 145 9.39 -15.06 -10.00
CA GLU A 145 10.21 -14.17 -9.17
C GLU A 145 10.78 -13.01 -9.99
N VAL A 146 11.29 -13.29 -11.19
CA VAL A 146 11.75 -12.26 -12.13
C VAL A 146 10.61 -11.31 -12.49
N THR A 147 9.44 -11.85 -12.84
CA THR A 147 8.27 -11.04 -13.20
C THR A 147 7.81 -10.15 -12.04
N ILE A 148 7.79 -10.68 -10.81
CA ILE A 148 7.44 -9.91 -9.61
C ILE A 148 8.42 -8.76 -9.40
N HIS A 149 9.72 -9.03 -9.55
CA HIS A 149 10.75 -8.02 -9.39
C HIS A 149 10.64 -6.91 -10.44
N ASP A 150 10.37 -7.26 -11.71
CA ASP A 150 10.17 -6.28 -12.77
C ASP A 150 8.89 -5.46 -12.58
N LEU A 151 7.80 -6.10 -12.13
CA LEU A 151 6.56 -5.40 -11.78
C LEU A 151 6.74 -4.46 -10.58
N GLN A 152 7.52 -4.85 -9.58
CA GLN A 152 7.87 -3.98 -8.45
C GLN A 152 8.63 -2.76 -8.93
N ARG A 153 9.67 -2.95 -9.76
CA ARG A 153 10.45 -1.84 -10.34
C ARG A 153 9.55 -0.90 -11.16
N ALA A 154 8.67 -1.44 -11.98
CA ALA A 154 7.74 -0.64 -12.78
C ALA A 154 6.74 0.13 -11.91
N ASN A 155 6.27 -0.47 -10.81
CA ASN A 155 5.37 0.19 -9.87
C ASN A 155 6.06 1.32 -9.10
N ASP A 156 7.32 1.14 -8.72
CA ASP A 156 8.12 2.19 -8.08
C ASP A 156 8.35 3.36 -9.04
N ASP A 157 8.73 3.10 -10.30
CA ASP A 157 8.88 4.13 -11.34
C ASP A 157 7.56 4.89 -11.59
N LEU A 158 6.46 4.15 -11.77
CA LEU A 158 5.14 4.75 -11.96
C LEU A 158 4.73 5.59 -10.75
N SER A 159 5.00 5.13 -9.53
CA SER A 159 4.70 5.86 -8.30
C SER A 159 5.48 7.17 -8.23
N SER A 160 6.78 7.15 -8.55
CA SER A 160 7.60 8.37 -8.62
C SER A 160 7.09 9.35 -9.68
N ARG A 161 6.69 8.86 -10.85
CA ARG A 161 6.14 9.71 -11.92
C ARG A 161 4.79 10.32 -11.55
N VAL A 162 3.95 9.59 -10.83
CA VAL A 162 2.67 10.11 -10.31
C VAL A 162 2.94 11.22 -9.31
N GLU A 163 3.87 11.01 -8.37
CA GLU A 163 4.23 12.02 -7.37
C GLU A 163 4.80 13.29 -8.00
N GLU A 164 5.67 13.16 -9.01
CA GLU A 164 6.20 14.30 -9.77
C GLU A 164 5.07 15.05 -10.51
N ALA A 165 4.18 14.33 -11.18
CA ALA A 165 3.07 14.94 -11.90
C ALA A 165 2.09 15.67 -10.94
N GLU A 166 1.77 15.06 -9.79
CA GLU A 166 0.95 15.69 -8.75
C GLU A 166 1.60 16.97 -8.22
N CYS A 167 2.92 16.96 -8.00
CA CYS A 167 3.68 18.14 -7.59
C CYS A 167 3.61 19.26 -8.63
N GLN A 168 3.81 18.95 -9.91
CA GLN A 168 3.72 19.92 -11.01
C GLN A 168 2.30 20.50 -11.14
N VAL A 169 1.26 19.66 -11.04
CA VAL A 169 -0.13 20.10 -11.07
C VAL A 169 -0.44 21.05 -9.91
N GLU A 170 0.03 20.74 -8.69
CA GLU A 170 -0.14 21.62 -7.52
C GLU A 170 0.53 22.98 -7.75
N GLU A 171 1.77 22.98 -8.25
CA GLU A 171 2.52 24.21 -8.51
C GLU A 171 1.82 25.08 -9.58
N LEU A 172 1.34 24.46 -10.65
CA LEU A 172 0.57 25.14 -11.70
C LEU A 172 -0.78 25.68 -11.18
N GLU A 173 -1.48 24.90 -10.35
CA GLU A 173 -2.74 25.34 -9.74
C GLU A 173 -2.50 26.55 -8.82
N GLN A 174 -1.42 26.52 -8.01
CA GLN A 174 -1.05 27.65 -7.17
C GLN A 174 -0.59 28.86 -7.99
N TYR A 175 0.13 28.64 -9.09
CA TYR A 175 0.52 29.70 -10.02
C TYR A 175 -0.71 30.38 -10.63
N GLY A 176 -1.73 29.60 -10.99
CA GLY A 176 -3.02 30.11 -11.44
C GLY A 176 -3.69 31.02 -10.42
N ARG A 177 -3.56 30.71 -9.11
CA ARG A 177 -4.08 31.51 -7.99
C ARG A 177 -3.22 32.70 -7.57
N ARG A 178 -2.02 32.86 -8.16
CA ARG A 178 -1.03 33.88 -7.76
C ARG A 178 -1.59 35.29 -7.72
N ASN A 179 -2.52 35.67 -8.59
CA ASN A 179 -3.10 37.02 -8.64
C ASN A 179 -4.42 37.15 -7.85
N SER A 180 -4.75 36.18 -7.00
CA SER A 180 -6.00 36.17 -6.24
C SER A 180 -5.74 36.40 -4.74
N LEU A 181 -6.61 37.19 -4.11
CA LEU A 181 -6.65 37.38 -2.65
C LEU A 181 -8.02 37.01 -2.11
N ARG A 182 -8.02 36.60 -0.84
CA ARG A 182 -9.22 36.34 -0.04
C ARG A 182 -9.36 37.39 1.04
N PHE A 183 -10.50 38.06 1.05
CA PHE A 183 -10.90 39.05 2.04
C PHE A 183 -11.90 38.41 2.98
N HIS A 184 -11.60 38.42 4.27
CA HIS A 184 -12.42 37.75 5.27
C HIS A 184 -13.19 38.77 6.10
N ASN A 185 -14.35 38.35 6.60
CA ASN A 185 -15.22 39.15 7.46
C ASN A 185 -15.74 40.45 6.81
N ILE A 186 -16.05 40.40 5.52
CA ILE A 186 -16.61 41.54 4.78
C ILE A 186 -18.12 41.56 4.94
N THR A 187 -18.68 42.69 5.35
CA THR A 187 -20.13 42.91 5.36
C THR A 187 -20.58 43.24 3.95
N ILE A 188 -21.51 42.47 3.39
CA ILE A 188 -22.15 42.79 2.11
C ILE A 188 -23.64 43.06 2.31
N PRO A 189 -24.25 44.03 1.60
CA PRO A 189 -25.67 44.31 1.72
C PRO A 189 -26.56 43.16 1.23
N SER A 190 -26.16 42.50 0.15
CA SER A 190 -26.85 41.35 -0.44
C SER A 190 -25.88 40.52 -1.28
N LEU A 191 -26.20 39.23 -1.53
CA LEU A 191 -25.33 38.33 -2.32
C LEU A 191 -25.17 38.73 -3.80
N GLY A 192 -26.06 39.59 -4.32
CA GLY A 192 -25.98 40.14 -5.67
C GLY A 192 -25.34 41.52 -5.75
N CYS A 193 -24.70 41.99 -4.67
CA CYS A 193 -24.03 43.28 -4.68
C CYS A 193 -22.81 43.28 -5.60
N ASP A 194 -22.46 44.47 -6.08
CA ASP A 194 -21.22 44.71 -6.80
C ASP A 194 -20.02 44.53 -5.87
N THR A 195 -19.41 43.35 -5.91
CA THR A 195 -18.27 43.01 -5.06
C THR A 195 -16.99 43.75 -5.47
N ASP A 196 -16.89 44.24 -6.70
CA ASP A 196 -15.74 45.02 -7.15
C ASP A 196 -15.71 46.37 -6.42
N LYS A 197 -16.84 47.08 -6.37
CA LYS A 197 -16.99 48.33 -5.59
C LYS A 197 -16.65 48.16 -4.13
N VAL A 198 -17.18 47.11 -3.48
CA VAL A 198 -16.89 46.81 -2.06
C VAL A 198 -15.39 46.66 -1.82
N ILE A 199 -14.66 46.03 -2.74
CA ILE A 199 -13.21 45.84 -2.63
C ILE A 199 -12.45 47.14 -2.90
N VAL A 200 -12.89 47.94 -3.88
CA VAL A 200 -12.32 49.27 -4.17
C VAL A 200 -12.46 50.18 -2.95
N ASP A 201 -13.65 50.28 -2.37
CA ASP A 201 -13.93 51.09 -1.18
C ASP A 201 -13.11 50.60 0.01
N LEU A 202 -13.06 49.28 0.25
CA LEU A 202 -12.24 48.69 1.31
C LEU A 202 -10.74 49.04 1.15
N CYS A 203 -10.22 48.96 -0.08
CA CYS A 203 -8.83 49.28 -0.36
C CYS A 203 -8.53 50.76 -0.16
N LYS A 204 -9.44 51.64 -0.57
CA LYS A 204 -9.30 53.08 -0.38
C LYS A 204 -9.38 53.46 1.09
N ASP A 205 -10.42 53.03 1.79
CA ASP A 205 -10.76 53.50 3.14
C ASP A 205 -9.90 52.86 4.23
N LYS A 206 -9.63 51.55 4.12
CA LYS A 206 -8.92 50.80 5.17
C LYS A 206 -7.44 50.57 4.85
N LEU A 207 -7.07 50.48 3.57
CA LEU A 207 -5.69 50.22 3.16
C LEU A 207 -4.98 51.48 2.65
N GLY A 208 -5.70 52.54 2.27
CA GLY A 208 -5.13 53.71 1.62
C GLY A 208 -4.49 53.38 0.28
N VAL A 209 -5.04 52.40 -0.44
CA VAL A 209 -4.58 51.98 -1.77
C VAL A 209 -5.64 52.34 -2.79
N SER A 210 -5.28 53.20 -3.74
CA SER A 210 -6.17 53.57 -4.85
C SER A 210 -6.15 52.48 -5.91
N ILE A 211 -7.29 51.84 -6.13
CA ILE A 211 -7.53 50.87 -7.21
C ILE A 211 -8.83 51.22 -7.93
N THR A 212 -8.97 50.76 -9.16
CA THR A 212 -10.18 50.90 -9.98
C THR A 212 -10.86 49.54 -10.17
N GLU A 213 -12.13 49.56 -10.57
CA GLU A 213 -12.86 48.31 -10.91
C GLU A 213 -12.17 47.55 -12.04
N ASP A 214 -11.56 48.24 -13.01
CA ASP A 214 -10.80 47.63 -14.11
C ASP A 214 -9.57 46.83 -13.66
N ASP A 215 -8.99 47.16 -12.50
CA ASP A 215 -7.87 46.42 -11.94
C ASP A 215 -8.28 45.04 -11.42
N ILE A 216 -9.58 44.85 -11.17
CA ILE A 216 -10.19 43.60 -10.75
C ILE A 216 -10.64 42.85 -12.00
N SER A 217 -10.19 41.61 -12.13
CA SER A 217 -10.59 40.73 -13.22
C SER A 217 -11.92 40.06 -12.94
N ARG A 218 -12.08 39.53 -11.72
CA ARG A 218 -13.32 38.93 -11.20
C ARG A 218 -13.30 38.96 -9.68
N SER A 219 -14.43 39.28 -9.08
CA SER A 219 -14.67 39.07 -7.66
C SER A 219 -16.02 38.39 -7.41
N HIS A 220 -16.16 37.71 -6.29
CA HIS A 220 -17.42 37.12 -5.85
C HIS A 220 -17.35 36.70 -4.37
N PRO A 221 -18.50 36.55 -3.70
CA PRO A 221 -18.55 35.93 -2.37
C PRO A 221 -18.28 34.42 -2.45
N ILE A 222 -17.59 33.90 -1.44
CA ILE A 222 -17.37 32.48 -1.22
C ILE A 222 -18.23 32.03 -0.05
N GLY A 223 -19.07 31.03 -0.32
CA GLY A 223 -19.95 30.45 0.69
C GLY A 223 -21.13 31.34 1.05
N GLN A 224 -21.81 30.98 2.15
CA GLN A 224 -22.95 31.73 2.66
C GLN A 224 -22.50 32.76 3.71
N PRO A 225 -23.24 33.88 3.86
CA PRO A 225 -23.02 34.80 4.96
C PRO A 225 -23.11 34.08 6.31
N ASN A 226 -22.22 34.45 7.22
CA ASN A 226 -22.28 33.96 8.58
C ASN A 226 -23.50 34.56 9.32
N ARG A 227 -23.73 34.15 10.58
CA ARG A 227 -24.84 34.66 11.42
C ARG A 227 -24.84 36.18 11.61
N GLN A 228 -23.72 36.84 11.34
CA GLN A 228 -23.52 38.29 11.46
C GLN A 228 -23.60 39.00 10.09
N GLY A 229 -24.02 38.30 9.03
CA GLY A 229 -24.10 38.83 7.68
C GLY A 229 -22.75 39.05 6.98
N LYS A 230 -21.65 38.57 7.57
CA LYS A 230 -20.30 38.71 6.99
C LYS A 230 -19.96 37.53 6.09
N VAL A 231 -19.26 37.81 4.99
CA VAL A 231 -18.83 36.83 3.99
C VAL A 231 -17.32 36.83 3.83
N GLN A 232 -16.83 35.79 3.15
CA GLN A 232 -15.51 35.81 2.54
C GLN A 232 -15.66 36.25 1.08
N LEU A 233 -14.89 37.23 0.62
CA LEU A 233 -14.78 37.57 -0.79
C LEU A 233 -13.48 37.00 -1.37
N ILE A 234 -13.54 36.56 -2.61
CA ILE A 234 -12.34 36.33 -3.42
C ILE A 234 -12.31 37.33 -4.55
N ALA A 235 -11.12 37.87 -4.82
CA ALA A 235 -10.90 38.71 -5.99
C ALA A 235 -9.60 38.34 -6.67
N ARG A 236 -9.69 38.22 -8.00
CA ARG A 236 -8.57 38.09 -8.91
C ARG A 236 -8.25 39.45 -9.49
N PHE A 237 -6.98 39.86 -9.40
CA PHE A 237 -6.49 41.11 -9.96
C PHE A 237 -5.82 40.88 -11.32
N ARG A 238 -5.87 41.89 -12.19
CA ARG A 238 -5.20 41.81 -13.51
C ARG A 238 -3.68 41.84 -13.39
N ASN A 239 -3.16 42.60 -12.44
CA ASN A 239 -1.72 42.82 -12.27
C ASN A 239 -1.24 42.32 -10.90
N TRP A 240 -0.17 41.52 -10.92
CA TRP A 240 0.51 41.07 -9.70
C TRP A 240 0.95 42.23 -8.80
N LYS A 241 1.40 43.35 -9.38
CA LYS A 241 1.85 44.53 -8.63
C LYS A 241 0.73 45.13 -7.77
N ILE A 242 -0.49 45.18 -8.31
CA ILE A 242 -1.68 45.68 -7.62
C ILE A 242 -2.04 44.75 -6.47
N LYS A 243 -2.14 43.44 -6.75
CA LYS A 243 -2.32 42.41 -5.72
C LYS A 243 -1.29 42.56 -4.61
N ASN A 244 -0.01 42.71 -4.96
CA ASN A 244 1.08 42.77 -4.00
C ASN A 244 1.01 44.03 -3.13
N ASN A 245 0.66 45.18 -3.73
CA ASN A 245 0.46 46.43 -3.00
C ASN A 245 -0.66 46.32 -1.95
N ILE A 246 -1.79 45.72 -2.33
CA ILE A 246 -2.91 45.42 -1.42
C ILE A 246 -2.45 44.46 -0.31
N TYR A 247 -1.77 43.37 -0.69
CA TYR A 247 -1.35 42.33 0.25
C TYR A 247 -0.34 42.82 1.29
N VAL A 248 0.62 43.66 0.90
CA VAL A 248 1.58 44.27 1.85
C VAL A 248 0.89 45.28 2.76
N SER A 249 -0.11 46.00 2.24
CA SER A 249 -0.87 47.00 2.99
C SER A 249 -1.82 46.40 4.03
N LYS A 250 -2.12 45.08 3.97
CA LYS A 250 -3.03 44.38 4.90
C LYS A 250 -2.69 44.57 6.39
N LYS A 251 -1.44 44.90 6.72
CA LYS A 251 -1.02 45.19 8.10
C LYS A 251 -1.80 46.34 8.74
N LYS A 252 -2.34 47.26 7.94
CA LYS A 252 -3.21 48.37 8.39
C LYS A 252 -4.56 47.90 8.93
N LEU A 253 -4.99 46.69 8.58
CA LEU A 253 -6.24 46.09 9.08
C LEU A 253 -6.11 45.51 10.49
N ARG A 254 -4.88 45.32 10.99
CA ARG A 254 -4.64 44.74 12.32
C ARG A 254 -5.15 45.70 13.39
N GLY A 255 -6.00 45.18 14.28
CA GLY A 255 -6.59 45.97 15.37
C GLY A 255 -7.86 46.75 14.97
N SER A 256 -8.36 46.58 13.75
CA SER A 256 -9.68 47.13 13.36
C SER A 256 -10.82 46.38 14.04
N ASP A 257 -11.86 47.11 14.46
CA ASP A 257 -13.06 46.55 15.10
C ASP A 257 -13.83 45.60 14.18
N ASP A 258 -13.74 45.83 12.86
CA ASP A 258 -14.40 45.03 11.83
C ASP A 258 -13.84 43.59 11.76
N LYS A 259 -12.65 43.36 12.34
CA LYS A 259 -11.90 42.09 12.31
C LYS A 259 -11.65 41.57 10.89
N ILE A 260 -11.48 42.48 9.94
CA ILE A 260 -11.17 42.17 8.54
C ILE A 260 -9.72 41.72 8.45
N PHE A 261 -9.47 40.65 7.69
CA PHE A 261 -8.12 40.22 7.37
C PHE A 261 -8.04 39.67 5.94
N ILE A 262 -6.84 39.73 5.37
CA ILE A 262 -6.57 39.34 3.99
C ILE A 262 -5.56 38.19 3.97
N THR A 263 -5.89 37.15 3.22
CA THR A 263 -4.99 36.01 2.96
C THR A 263 -4.78 35.83 1.47
N GLU A 264 -3.71 35.15 1.09
CA GLU A 264 -3.56 34.67 -0.28
C GLU A 264 -4.60 33.59 -0.59
N ASP A 265 -4.93 33.42 -1.88
CA ASP A 265 -5.70 32.27 -2.34
C ASP A 265 -4.75 31.09 -2.53
N LEU A 266 -4.71 30.22 -1.53
CA LEU A 266 -3.86 29.02 -1.54
C LEU A 266 -4.65 27.78 -1.99
N THR A 267 -3.96 26.82 -2.62
CA THR A 267 -4.51 25.49 -2.90
C THR A 267 -4.95 24.80 -1.61
N SER A 268 -5.87 23.84 -1.71
CA SER A 268 -6.31 23.05 -0.56
C SER A 268 -5.12 22.31 0.09
N TYR A 269 -4.16 21.87 -0.72
CA TYR A 269 -2.92 21.25 -0.25
C TYR A 269 -2.09 22.22 0.60
N ARG A 270 -1.79 23.42 0.11
CA ARG A 270 -1.04 24.43 0.89
C ARG A 270 -1.79 24.91 2.12
N GLN A 271 -3.12 25.03 2.05
CA GLN A 271 -3.93 25.30 3.23
C GLN A 271 -3.80 24.19 4.27
N SER A 272 -3.67 22.93 3.86
CA SER A 272 -3.41 21.81 4.77
C SER A 272 -2.07 21.94 5.49
N ILE A 273 -1.01 22.30 4.76
CA ILE A 273 0.32 22.57 5.33
C ILE A 273 0.23 23.70 6.37
N ILE A 274 -0.46 24.79 6.05
CA ILE A 274 -0.67 25.91 6.99
C ILE A 274 -1.40 25.45 8.26
N ARG A 275 -2.33 24.49 8.18
CA ARG A 275 -2.98 23.92 9.37
C ARG A 275 -1.98 23.19 10.26
N TYR A 276 -1.11 22.36 9.70
CA TYR A 276 -0.06 21.67 10.43
C TYR A 276 0.96 22.65 11.04
N ILE A 277 1.42 23.63 10.27
CA ILE A 277 2.31 24.69 10.76
C ILE A 277 1.66 25.49 11.91
N SER A 278 0.37 25.80 11.79
CA SER A 278 -0.36 26.52 12.84
C SER A 278 -0.47 25.71 14.14
N ALA A 279 -0.62 24.38 14.04
CA ALA A 279 -0.56 23.49 15.20
C ALA A 279 0.85 23.49 15.81
N ALA A 280 1.90 23.31 15.00
CA ALA A 280 3.28 23.33 15.47
C ALA A 280 3.68 24.68 16.11
N LYS A 281 3.15 25.80 15.61
CA LYS A 281 3.32 27.13 16.23
C LYS A 281 2.62 27.21 17.59
N ARG A 282 1.42 26.65 17.73
CA ARG A 282 0.70 26.57 19.01
C ARG A 282 1.50 25.76 20.04
N ASP A 283 2.15 24.69 19.59
CA ASP A 283 3.02 23.84 20.39
C ASP A 283 4.42 24.45 20.62
N ARG A 284 4.65 25.71 20.21
CA ARG A 284 5.91 26.45 20.34
C ARG A 284 7.12 25.79 19.67
N LYS A 285 6.90 24.90 18.69
CA LYS A 285 7.96 24.30 17.87
C LYS A 285 8.42 25.22 16.72
N ILE A 286 7.63 26.24 16.43
CA ILE A 286 7.85 27.22 15.37
C ILE A 286 7.64 28.61 15.96
N ALA A 287 8.59 29.52 15.78
CA ALA A 287 8.45 30.91 16.18
C ALA A 287 7.44 31.66 15.30
N SER A 288 7.62 31.61 13.97
CA SER A 288 6.75 32.32 13.03
C SER A 288 6.63 31.64 11.68
N TYR A 289 5.57 31.97 10.96
CA TYR A 289 5.36 31.55 9.57
C TYR A 289 4.61 32.64 8.81
N TRP A 290 4.79 32.68 7.50
CA TRP A 290 4.06 33.59 6.61
C TRP A 290 3.99 33.00 5.21
N THR A 291 3.11 33.55 4.38
CA THR A 291 3.02 33.21 2.97
C THR A 291 3.40 34.40 2.12
N ASN A 292 4.10 34.13 1.03
CA ASN A 292 4.38 35.13 0.02
C ASN A 292 4.35 34.48 -1.36
N ASP A 293 3.45 34.97 -2.20
CA ASP A 293 3.33 34.55 -3.59
C ASP A 293 2.99 33.06 -3.71
N GLY A 294 2.10 32.59 -2.85
CA GLY A 294 1.72 31.18 -2.75
C GLY A 294 2.75 30.30 -2.03
N ARG A 295 3.97 30.77 -1.78
CA ARG A 295 5.02 30.00 -1.07
C ARG A 295 4.88 30.15 0.44
N ILE A 296 5.15 29.07 1.17
CA ILE A 296 5.02 29.02 2.63
C ILE A 296 6.42 29.07 3.25
N PHE A 297 6.63 30.04 4.14
CA PHE A 297 7.89 30.20 4.85
C PHE A 297 7.70 30.03 6.35
N VAL A 298 8.67 29.40 6.99
CA VAL A 298 8.69 29.13 8.43
C VAL A 298 10.02 29.61 9.01
N LYS A 299 9.98 30.08 10.26
CA LYS A 299 11.14 30.30 11.12
C LYS A 299 10.97 29.52 12.42
N LEU A 300 11.96 28.68 12.74
CA LEU A 300 11.95 27.88 13.96
C LEU A 300 12.22 28.73 15.21
N SER A 301 13.13 29.70 15.11
CA SER A 301 13.44 30.68 16.15
C SER A 301 13.36 32.11 15.60
N GLU A 302 13.21 33.11 16.48
CA GLU A 302 13.10 34.53 16.08
C GLU A 302 14.31 35.01 15.25
N ARG A 303 15.50 34.56 15.63
CA ARG A 303 16.77 34.85 14.93
C ARG A 303 17.13 33.80 13.87
N GLY A 304 16.29 32.79 13.67
CA GLY A 304 16.54 31.70 12.74
C GLY A 304 16.39 32.12 11.27
N SER A 305 17.01 31.33 10.41
CA SER A 305 16.85 31.44 8.95
C SER A 305 15.42 31.11 8.54
N LYS A 306 14.95 31.75 7.46
CA LYS A 306 13.69 31.39 6.82
C LYS A 306 13.86 30.05 6.10
N ILE A 307 12.88 29.16 6.24
CA ILE A 307 12.85 27.85 5.58
C ILE A 307 11.60 27.81 4.69
N LEU A 308 11.76 27.38 3.45
CA LEU A 308 10.64 27.16 2.52
C LEU A 308 10.07 25.77 2.79
N ILE A 309 8.76 25.68 3.01
CA ILE A 309 8.04 24.42 3.18
C ILE A 309 7.20 24.18 1.93
N ARG A 310 7.50 23.10 1.19
CA ARG A 310 6.72 22.70 0.01
C ARG A 310 5.75 21.58 0.33
N SER A 311 6.12 20.69 1.25
CA SER A 311 5.31 19.54 1.63
C SER A 311 5.12 19.40 3.15
N VAL A 312 4.35 18.40 3.56
CA VAL A 312 4.18 18.05 4.98
C VAL A 312 5.44 17.35 5.49
N GLU A 313 6.12 16.60 4.64
CA GLU A 313 7.38 15.91 4.87
C GLU A 313 8.50 16.92 5.13
N ASP A 314 8.58 18.00 4.35
CA ASP A 314 9.50 19.11 4.57
C ASP A 314 9.33 19.71 5.98
N LEU A 315 8.08 19.86 6.41
CA LEU A 315 7.77 20.37 7.76
C LEU A 315 8.25 19.38 8.82
N HIS A 316 7.98 18.09 8.66
CA HIS A 316 8.44 17.07 9.60
C HIS A 316 9.96 17.01 9.69
N ALA A 317 10.67 16.99 8.55
CA ALA A 317 12.13 17.01 8.50
C ALA A 317 12.70 18.25 9.19
N THR A 318 12.08 19.41 8.98
CA THR A 318 12.46 20.68 9.61
C THR A 318 12.29 20.64 11.14
N LEU A 319 11.23 20.01 11.62
CA LEU A 319 10.95 19.87 13.06
C LEU A 319 11.82 18.81 13.73
N SER A 320 12.14 17.72 13.05
CA SER A 320 13.04 16.66 13.56
C SER A 320 14.48 17.13 13.69
N SER A 321 14.92 18.06 12.82
CA SER A 321 16.27 18.64 12.90
C SER A 321 16.52 19.53 14.14
N GLN A 322 15.51 19.71 15.00
CA GLN A 322 15.59 20.46 16.26
C GLN A 322 15.84 19.58 17.50
N GLN A 323 15.60 18.27 17.41
CA GLN A 323 15.79 17.31 18.50
C GLN A 323 17.21 16.76 18.49
#